data_AF-A0A957NL49-F1
#
_entry.id   AF-A0A957NL49-F1
#
_cell.length_a   1.000
_cell.length_b   1.000
_cell.length_c   1.000
_cell.angle_alpha   90.00
_cell.angle_beta   90.00
_cell.angle_gamma   90.00
#
_symmetry.space_group_name_H-M   'P 1'
#
loop_
_entity.id
_entity.type
_entity.pdbx_description
1 polymer ?
#
loop_
_entity_poly.entity_id
_entity_poly.type
_entity_poly.pdbx_seq_one_letter_code
_entity_poly.pdbx_strand_id
1 'polypeptide(L)'
;MKSQQLSRRGLLKMLGAGTATLALAACAPAAGPAAAPESGSSGDATSEKIQMSVATFAAVLHDWQREFAKRWGEEHADQVDLQIEEVV
;
A
#
# COMPACT_ATOMS: atom_id res chain seq x y z
N MET A 1 -14.54 -16.68 -46.10
CA MET A 1 -13.62 -16.37 -44.99
C MET A 1 -13.99 -15.00 -44.45
N LYS A 2 -14.53 -14.88 -43.23
CA LYS A 2 -14.87 -13.58 -42.62
C LYS A 2 -13.73 -13.18 -41.68
N SER A 3 -12.97 -12.17 -42.06
CA SER A 3 -11.91 -11.58 -41.24
C SER A 3 -12.51 -11.04 -39.95
N GLN A 4 -12.15 -11.64 -38.80
CA GLN A 4 -12.53 -11.11 -37.49
C GLN A 4 -11.81 -9.79 -37.28
N GLN A 5 -12.53 -8.69 -37.46
CA GLN A 5 -12.08 -7.36 -37.10
C GLN A 5 -11.98 -7.30 -35.57
N LEU A 6 -10.76 -7.31 -35.04
CA LEU A 6 -10.51 -7.05 -33.63
C LEU A 6 -11.04 -5.65 -33.31
N SER A 7 -12.08 -5.59 -32.49
CA SER A 7 -12.69 -4.34 -32.05
C SER A 7 -11.63 -3.49 -31.35
N ARG A 8 -11.57 -2.19 -31.67
CA ARG A 8 -10.68 -1.22 -31.03
C ARG A 8 -10.81 -1.25 -29.50
N ARG A 9 -12.00 -1.58 -28.98
CA ARG A 9 -12.25 -1.79 -27.54
C ARG A 9 -11.55 -3.03 -26.98
N GLY A 10 -11.38 -4.08 -27.77
CA GLY A 10 -10.61 -5.27 -27.37
C GLY A 10 -9.11 -4.96 -27.29
N LEU A 11 -8.59 -4.19 -28.25
CA LEU A 11 -7.20 -3.71 -28.22
C LEU A 11 -6.95 -2.81 -27.00
N LEU A 12 -7.84 -1.86 -26.72
CA LEU A 12 -7.73 -0.97 -25.56
C LEU A 12 -7.86 -1.72 -24.23
N LYS A 13 -8.68 -2.77 -24.16
CA LYS A 13 -8.77 -3.63 -22.97
C LYS A 13 -7.48 -4.42 -22.71
N MET A 14 -6.83 -4.92 -23.77
CA MET A 14 -5.53 -5.58 -23.63
C MET A 14 -4.43 -4.59 -23.22
N LEU A 15 -4.44 -3.37 -23.75
CA LEU A 15 -3.44 -2.35 -23.38
C LEU A 15 -3.62 -1.85 -21.94
N GLY A 16 -4.86 -1.64 -21.50
CA GLY A 16 -5.18 -1.18 -20.14
C GLY A 16 -4.88 -2.22 -19.06
N ALA A 17 -4.92 -3.50 -19.39
CA ALA A 17 -4.53 -4.58 -18.48
C ALA A 17 -2.99 -4.68 -18.29
N GLY A 18 -2.19 -4.14 -19.22
CA GLY A 18 -0.73 -4.21 -19.18
C GLY A 18 -0.04 -3.08 -18.43
N THR A 19 -0.70 -1.93 -18.22
CA THR A 19 -0.06 -0.74 -17.62
C THR A 19 -0.29 -0.59 -16.12
N ALA A 20 -1.25 -1.32 -15.54
CA ALA A 20 -1.57 -1.23 -14.11
C ALA A 20 -0.49 -1.83 -13.20
N THR A 21 0.33 -2.76 -13.69
CA THR A 21 1.40 -3.38 -12.89
C THR A 21 2.69 -2.57 -12.83
N LEU A 22 2.87 -1.57 -13.71
CA LEU A 22 4.09 -0.74 -13.72
C LEU A 22 4.05 0.42 -12.73
N ALA A 23 2.86 0.83 -12.27
CA ALA A 23 2.72 1.95 -11.34
C ALA A 23 3.02 1.59 -9.87
N LEU A 24 2.98 0.31 -9.48
CA LEU A 24 3.36 -0.13 -8.13
C LEU A 24 4.87 -0.40 -7.97
N ALA A 25 5.65 -0.32 -9.04
CA ALA A 25 7.09 -0.60 -8.99
C ALA A 25 7.94 0.56 -8.44
N ALA A 26 7.35 1.75 -8.19
CA ALA A 26 8.10 2.91 -7.66
C ALA A 26 8.15 2.96 -6.12
N CYS A 27 7.37 2.14 -5.42
CA CYS A 27 7.34 2.10 -3.94
C CYS A 27 7.64 0.70 -3.36
N ALA A 28 8.11 -0.23 -4.19
CA ALA A 28 8.50 -1.56 -3.74
C ALA A 28 10.02 -1.63 -3.52
N PRO A 29 10.51 -2.18 -2.39
CA PRO A 29 11.94 -2.46 -2.21
C PRO A 29 12.42 -3.43 -3.30
N ALA A 30 13.65 -3.23 -3.78
CA ALA A 30 14.22 -3.95 -4.91
C ALA A 30 14.14 -5.49 -4.71
N ALA A 31 13.22 -6.13 -5.43
CA ALA A 31 13.12 -7.57 -5.49
C ALA A 31 14.10 -8.13 -6.53
N GLY A 32 14.86 -9.15 -6.13
CA GLY A 32 15.74 -9.92 -7.01
C GLY A 32 15.00 -10.70 -8.12
N PRO A 33 15.73 -11.46 -8.94
CA PRO A 33 15.23 -11.96 -10.22
C PRO A 33 13.96 -12.82 -10.09
N ALA A 34 13.05 -12.57 -11.03
CA ALA A 34 11.67 -13.04 -11.09
C ALA A 34 11.51 -14.57 -11.11
N ALA A 35 10.58 -15.06 -10.29
CA ALA A 35 10.00 -16.39 -10.42
C ALA A 35 8.62 -16.31 -11.11
N ALA A 36 8.31 -17.36 -11.88
CA ALA A 36 7.13 -17.56 -12.72
C ALA A 36 5.80 -17.55 -11.92
N PRO A 37 4.63 -17.38 -12.57
CA PRO A 37 3.38 -17.07 -11.87
C PRO A 37 2.80 -18.30 -11.18
N GLU A 38 2.56 -18.17 -9.87
CA GLU A 38 1.89 -19.19 -9.07
C GLU A 38 0.41 -18.85 -8.98
N SER A 39 -0.41 -19.80 -9.44
CA SER A 39 -1.86 -19.79 -9.29
C SER A 39 -2.27 -19.70 -7.83
N GLY A 40 -3.24 -18.81 -7.56
CA GLY A 40 -4.21 -18.97 -6.48
C GLY A 40 -3.67 -18.72 -5.08
N SER A 41 -3.94 -17.52 -4.57
CA SER A 41 -4.27 -17.38 -3.16
C SER A 41 -5.24 -16.22 -3.01
N SER A 42 -6.51 -16.55 -2.84
CA SER A 42 -7.46 -15.65 -2.18
C SER A 42 -6.99 -15.55 -0.74
N GLY A 43 -6.17 -14.53 -0.46
CA GLY A 43 -5.75 -14.18 0.89
C GLY A 43 -6.97 -13.76 1.68
N ASP A 44 -7.34 -14.61 2.63
CA ASP A 44 -8.26 -14.33 3.73
C ASP A 44 -7.89 -12.98 4.35
N ALA A 45 -8.83 -12.03 4.38
CA ALA A 45 -8.65 -10.76 5.06
C ALA A 45 -8.73 -11.02 6.57
N THR A 46 -7.67 -11.60 7.11
CA THR A 46 -7.45 -11.65 8.54
C THR A 46 -7.39 -10.20 9.01
N SER A 47 -8.11 -9.86 10.08
CA SER A 47 -8.09 -8.53 10.68
C SER A 47 -6.70 -8.22 11.24
N GLU A 48 -5.79 -7.88 10.34
CA GLU A 48 -4.44 -7.45 10.64
C GLU A 48 -4.49 -5.98 11.03
N LYS A 49 -3.85 -5.63 12.15
CA LYS A 49 -3.77 -4.24 12.59
C LYS A 49 -3.03 -3.43 11.54
N ILE A 50 -3.53 -2.23 11.28
CA ILE A 50 -2.89 -1.30 10.37
C ILE A 50 -1.59 -0.83 11.03
N GLN A 51 -0.46 -1.08 10.38
CA GLN A 51 0.82 -0.53 10.80
C GLN A 51 0.88 0.94 10.37
N MET A 52 1.04 1.86 11.32
CA MET A 52 1.08 3.30 11.05
C MET A 52 2.23 3.96 11.78
N SER A 53 2.96 4.84 11.09
CA SER A 53 3.97 5.71 11.72
C SER A 53 3.56 7.18 11.64
N VAL A 54 3.86 7.94 12.69
CA VAL A 54 3.66 9.39 12.75
C VAL A 54 4.95 10.08 13.18
N ALA A 55 5.43 10.97 12.33
CA ALA A 55 6.58 11.82 12.61
C ALA A 55 6.12 13.10 13.32
N THR A 56 6.75 13.42 14.45
CA THR A 56 6.48 14.61 15.25
C THR A 56 7.76 15.40 15.48
N PHE A 57 7.66 16.71 15.60
CA PHE A 57 8.86 17.54 15.83
C PHE A 57 9.37 17.39 17.27
N ALA A 58 10.69 17.24 17.42
CA ALA A 58 11.38 17.09 18.71
C ALA A 58 11.58 18.42 19.47
N ALA A 59 10.63 19.36 19.36
CA ALA A 59 10.66 20.61 20.11
C ALA A 59 9.52 20.67 21.12
N VAL A 60 9.76 21.33 22.26
CA VAL A 60 8.80 21.45 23.38
C VAL A 60 7.45 22.03 22.94
N LEU A 61 7.45 22.95 21.97
CA LEU A 61 6.22 23.53 21.40
C LEU A 61 5.31 22.47 20.73
N HIS A 62 5.88 21.31 20.36
CA HIS A 62 5.21 20.24 19.63
C HIS A 62 4.97 18.99 20.49
N ASP A 63 5.22 19.03 21.81
CA ASP A 63 4.99 17.90 22.72
C ASP A 63 3.54 17.40 22.68
N TRP A 64 2.59 18.33 22.52
CA TRP A 64 1.17 18.01 22.39
C TRP A 64 0.86 17.07 21.22
N GLN A 65 1.67 17.08 20.15
CA GLN A 65 1.50 16.18 19.00
C GLN A 65 1.82 14.74 19.39
N ARG A 66 2.87 14.54 20.20
CA ARG A 66 3.24 13.21 20.74
C ARG A 66 2.21 12.72 21.74
N GLU A 67 1.74 13.59 22.62
CA GLU A 67 0.69 13.24 23.58
C GLU A 67 -0.64 12.91 22.90
N PHE A 68 -1.00 13.64 21.84
CA PHE A 68 -2.17 13.33 21.03
C PHE A 68 -2.01 11.98 20.32
N ALA A 69 -0.89 11.76 19.63
CA ALA A 69 -0.62 10.52 18.94
C ALA A 69 -0.65 9.31 19.89
N LYS A 70 -0.05 9.42 21.08
CA LYS A 70 -0.11 8.38 22.11
C LYS A 70 -1.53 8.03 22.50
N ARG A 71 -2.34 9.04 22.89
CA ARG A 71 -3.74 8.84 23.29
C ARG A 71 -4.57 8.21 22.17
N TRP A 72 -4.41 8.69 20.94
CA TRP A 72 -5.14 8.15 19.81
C TRP A 72 -4.75 6.70 19.51
N GLY A 73 -3.46 6.37 19.60
CA GLY A 73 -2.97 4.99 19.43
C GLY A 73 -3.48 4.05 20.51
N GLU A 74 -3.59 4.51 21.76
CA GLU A 74 -4.20 3.75 22.85
C GLU A 74 -5.71 3.51 22.63
N GLU A 75 -6.44 4.51 22.14
CA GLU A 75 -7.88 4.41 21.81
C GLU A 75 -8.18 3.43 20.66
N HIS A 76 -7.22 3.25 19.75
CA HIS A 76 -7.37 2.41 18.54
C HIS A 76 -6.40 1.23 18.54
N ALA A 77 -5.93 0.79 19.71
CA ALA A 77 -4.94 -0.28 19.84
C ALA A 77 -5.44 -1.64 19.31
N ASP A 78 -6.75 -1.81 19.14
CA ASP A 78 -7.40 -2.95 18.52
C ASP A 78 -7.27 -2.96 16.98
N GLN A 79 -7.09 -1.77 16.38
CA GLN A 79 -7.09 -1.57 14.93
C GLN A 79 -5.72 -1.19 14.38
N VAL A 80 -4.86 -0.57 15.19
CA VAL A 80 -3.63 0.08 14.72
C VAL A 80 -2.47 -0.27 15.63
N ASP A 81 -1.32 -0.56 15.02
CA ASP A 81 -0.02 -0.52 15.69
C ASP A 81 0.65 0.80 15.30
N LEU A 82 0.67 1.75 16.24
CA LEU A 82 1.18 3.10 16.01
C LEU A 82 2.64 3.23 16.47
N GLN A 83 3.51 3.70 15.58
CA GLN A 83 4.89 4.10 15.87
C GLN A 83 5.00 5.63 15.84
N ILE A 84 5.56 6.22 16.89
CA ILE A 84 5.78 7.67 16.97
C ILE A 84 7.27 7.94 16.79
N GLU A 85 7.60 8.65 15.73
CA GLU A 85 8.96 9.05 15.39
C GLU A 85 9.18 10.53 15.74
N GLU A 86 10.38 10.84 16.23
CA GLU A 86 10.79 12.20 16.52
C GLU A 86 11.70 12.71 15.39
N VAL A 87 11.39 13.88 14.86
CA VAL A 87 12.15 14.55 13.80
C VAL A 87 12.72 15.85 14.34
N VAL A 88 14.04 16.03 14.15
CA VAL A 88 14.84 17.16 14.66
C VAL A 88 14.70 18.39 13.76
#